data_AF-A0A2P8L6E8-F1
#
_entry.id   AF-A0A2P8L6E8-F1
#
_cell.length_a   1.000
_cell.length_b   1.000
_cell.length_c   1.000
_cell.angle_alpha   90.00
_cell.angle_beta   90.00
_cell.angle_gamma   90.00
#
_symmetry.space_group_name_H-M   'P 1'
#
loop_
_entity.id
_entity.type
_entity.pdbx_description
1 polymer ?
#
loop_
_entity_poly.entity_id
_entity_poly.type
_entity_poly.pdbx_seq_one_letter_code
_entity_poly.pdbx_strand_id
1 'polypeptide(L)'
;MNRFRNKSLRDQYAAMVDAYRSRHNGLFTEAGQPHRGSGLALAFWNGFDSVSMGTGFGTKAERSSPAYACWRAGQDCKKLIVVAQAGS
;
A
#
# COMPACT_ATOMS: atom_id res chain seq x y z
N MET A 1 7.49 14.33 1.57
CA MET A 1 8.69 13.99 0.76
C MET A 1 8.40 12.68 0.02
N ASN A 2 8.29 12.71 -1.31
CA ASN A 2 7.90 11.52 -2.09
C ASN A 2 9.11 10.58 -2.24
N ARG A 3 9.03 9.38 -1.65
CA ARG A 3 10.17 8.48 -1.43
C ARG A 3 10.65 7.77 -2.69
N PHE A 4 9.86 7.74 -3.76
CA PHE A 4 10.22 7.08 -5.01
C PHE A 4 10.84 8.07 -6.01
N ARG A 5 12.05 7.77 -6.48
CA ARG A 5 12.72 8.56 -7.53
C ARG A 5 12.05 8.37 -8.90
N ASN A 6 11.52 7.19 -9.16
CA ASN A 6 10.82 6.83 -10.40
C ASN A 6 9.38 7.38 -10.38
N LYS A 7 8.99 8.10 -11.44
CA LYS A 7 7.63 8.67 -11.59
C LYS A 7 6.55 7.60 -11.53
N SER A 8 6.70 6.49 -12.25
CA SER A 8 5.71 5.42 -12.27
C SER A 8 5.46 4.81 -10.89
N LEU A 9 6.50 4.71 -10.06
CA LEU A 9 6.36 4.22 -8.68
C LEU A 9 5.68 5.24 -7.76
N ARG A 10 5.94 6.55 -7.97
CA ARG A 10 5.22 7.62 -7.26
C ARG A 10 3.74 7.60 -7.58
N ASP A 11 3.41 7.50 -8.87
CA ASP A 11 2.04 7.49 -9.34
C ASP A 11 1.31 6.25 -8.81
N GLN A 12 1.96 5.08 -8.84
CA GLN A 12 1.41 3.85 -8.27
C GLN A 12 1.15 3.96 -6.76
N TYR A 13 2.10 4.52 -6.02
CA TYR A 13 1.93 4.78 -4.58
C TYR A 13 0.75 5.71 -4.32
N ALA A 14 0.69 6.84 -5.04
CA ALA A 14 -0.37 7.84 -4.87
C ALA A 14 -1.75 7.24 -5.19
N ALA A 15 -1.86 6.47 -6.28
CA ALA A 15 -3.08 5.79 -6.67
C ALA A 15 -3.57 4.81 -5.59
N MET A 16 -2.68 4.08 -4.92
CA MET A 16 -3.06 3.17 -3.83
C MET A 16 -3.53 3.90 -2.58
N VAL A 17 -2.87 5.01 -2.22
CA VAL A 17 -3.30 5.85 -1.10
C VAL A 17 -4.67 6.49 -1.39
N ASP A 18 -4.89 6.96 -2.61
CA ASP A 18 -6.17 7.52 -3.04
C ASP A 18 -7.28 6.47 -3.05
N ALA A 19 -7.01 5.29 -3.63
CA ALA A 19 -7.93 4.15 -3.62
C ALA A 19 -8.31 3.72 -2.20
N TYR A 20 -7.36 3.80 -1.25
CA TYR A 20 -7.63 3.49 0.15
C TYR A 20 -8.58 4.52 0.77
N ARG A 21 -8.33 5.82 0.55
CA ARG A 21 -9.14 6.92 1.09
C ARG A 21 -10.55 6.96 0.52
N SER A 22 -10.69 6.70 -0.77
CA SER A 22 -11.98 6.68 -1.48
C SER A 22 -12.74 5.36 -1.33
N ARG A 23 -12.16 4.36 -0.63
CA ARG A 23 -12.69 3.00 -0.53
C ARG A 23 -12.97 2.35 -1.90
N HIS A 24 -12.09 2.60 -2.86
CA HIS A 24 -12.24 2.15 -4.24
C HIS A 24 -12.29 0.61 -4.35
N ASN A 25 -13.08 0.09 -5.31
CA ASN A 25 -13.30 -1.35 -5.54
C ASN A 25 -12.02 -2.14 -5.89
N GLY A 26 -10.95 -1.44 -6.24
CA GLY A 26 -9.63 -2.03 -6.47
C GLY A 26 -8.92 -2.48 -5.18
N LEU A 27 -9.27 -1.90 -4.02
CA LEU A 27 -8.74 -2.28 -2.71
C LEU A 27 -9.81 -2.82 -1.77
N PHE A 28 -11.08 -2.53 -2.01
CA PHE A 28 -12.20 -3.00 -1.20
C PHE A 28 -13.21 -3.77 -2.05
N THR A 29 -13.89 -4.73 -1.44
CA THR A 29 -15.07 -5.36 -2.06
C THR A 29 -16.27 -4.43 -1.90
N GLU A 30 -17.39 -4.73 -2.57
CA GLU A 30 -18.63 -3.97 -2.38
C GLU A 30 -19.14 -4.02 -0.94
N ALA A 31 -18.83 -5.10 -0.21
CA ALA A 31 -19.10 -5.24 1.22
C ALA A 31 -18.12 -4.44 2.11
N GLY A 32 -17.20 -3.68 1.52
CA GLY A 32 -16.21 -2.86 2.21
C GLY A 32 -15.05 -3.63 2.83
N GLN A 33 -14.90 -4.92 2.51
CA GLN A 33 -13.81 -5.77 3.02
C GLN A 33 -12.54 -5.61 2.18
N PRO A 34 -11.34 -5.86 2.74
CA PRO A 34 -10.09 -5.88 1.98
C PRO A 34 -10.15 -6.81 0.75
N HIS A 35 -10.08 -6.24 -0.44
CA HIS A 35 -10.05 -6.97 -1.69
C HIS A 35 -8.60 -7.28 -2.07
N ARG A 36 -8.23 -8.56 -2.08
CA ARG A 36 -6.87 -9.06 -2.38
C ARG A 36 -6.76 -9.73 -3.75
N GLY A 37 -7.70 -9.45 -4.66
CA GLY A 37 -7.83 -10.15 -5.96
C GLY A 37 -6.74 -9.83 -7.00
N SER A 38 -6.01 -8.72 -6.85
CA SER A 38 -4.87 -8.38 -7.71
C SER A 38 -3.56 -8.45 -6.94
N GLY A 39 -2.46 -8.75 -7.62
CA GLY A 39 -1.12 -8.77 -6.99
C GLY A 39 -0.73 -7.44 -6.35
N LEU A 40 -1.21 -6.32 -6.89
CA LEU A 40 -0.98 -4.98 -6.32
C LEU A 40 -1.82 -4.73 -5.06
N ALA A 41 -3.09 -5.15 -5.07
CA ALA A 41 -3.96 -5.04 -3.91
C ALA A 41 -3.53 -5.98 -2.77
N LEU A 42 -3.13 -7.20 -3.11
CA LEU A 42 -2.47 -8.12 -2.18
C LEU A 42 -1.22 -7.46 -1.58
N ALA A 43 -0.40 -6.81 -2.41
CA ALA A 43 0.79 -6.13 -1.93
C ALA A 43 0.49 -4.99 -0.96
N PHE A 44 -0.53 -4.18 -1.28
CA PHE A 44 -1.02 -3.13 -0.40
C PHE A 44 -1.46 -3.68 0.96
N TRP A 45 -2.34 -4.69 0.97
CA TRP A 45 -2.87 -5.24 2.21
C TRP A 45 -1.82 -5.96 3.04
N ASN A 46 -0.86 -6.66 2.43
CA ASN A 46 0.28 -7.20 3.16
C ASN A 46 1.10 -6.09 3.83
N GLY A 47 1.25 -4.94 3.17
CA GLY A 47 1.89 -3.77 3.77
C GLY A 47 1.12 -3.21 4.95
N PHE A 48 -0.19 -3.09 4.78
CA PHE A 48 -1.09 -2.68 5.85
C PHE A 48 -1.00 -3.64 7.04
N ASP A 49 -1.01 -4.95 6.81
CA ASP A 49 -0.94 -5.96 7.86
C ASP A 49 0.48 -6.13 8.44
N SER A 50 1.47 -5.37 7.97
CA SER A 50 2.90 -5.51 8.31
C SER A 50 3.46 -6.91 7.99
N VAL A 51 2.90 -7.58 6.99
CA VAL A 51 3.33 -8.88 6.48
C VAL A 51 4.40 -8.68 5.41
N SER A 52 5.53 -9.38 5.56
CA SER A 52 6.60 -9.41 4.56
C SER A 52 6.16 -10.17 3.31
N MET A 53 6.44 -9.63 2.12
CA MET A 53 6.30 -10.36 0.85
C MET A 53 7.66 -10.77 0.30
N GLY A 54 7.77 -12.01 -0.19
CA GLY A 54 9.02 -12.54 -0.74
C GLY A 54 10.17 -12.46 0.27
N THR A 55 11.35 -12.01 -0.16
CA THR A 55 12.50 -11.80 0.75
C THR A 55 12.38 -10.56 1.65
N GLY A 56 11.22 -9.88 1.64
CA GLY A 56 10.96 -8.67 2.43
C GLY A 56 11.42 -7.37 1.77
N PHE A 57 11.55 -7.35 0.43
CA PHE A 57 12.11 -6.22 -0.32
C PHE A 57 13.49 -5.80 0.22
N GLY A 58 14.34 -6.80 0.49
CA GLY A 58 15.66 -6.61 1.08
C GLY A 58 16.63 -5.90 0.14
N THR A 59 16.45 -6.07 -1.17
CA THR A 59 17.37 -5.54 -2.19
C THR A 59 16.89 -4.23 -2.84
N LYS A 60 17.82 -3.46 -3.42
CA LYS A 60 17.49 -2.24 -4.19
C LYS A 60 16.58 -2.54 -5.39
N ALA A 61 16.78 -3.68 -6.05
CA ALA A 61 15.99 -4.09 -7.21
C ALA A 61 14.52 -4.35 -6.82
N GLU A 62 14.29 -5.09 -5.73
CA GLU A 62 12.94 -5.36 -5.23
C GLU A 62 12.22 -4.08 -4.78
N ARG A 63 12.96 -3.12 -4.20
CA ARG A 63 12.44 -1.80 -3.82
C ARG A 63 12.13 -0.88 -5.02
N SER A 64 12.54 -1.28 -6.23
CA SER A 64 12.22 -0.57 -7.47
C SER A 64 11.05 -1.21 -8.22
N SER A 65 10.13 -1.87 -7.51
CA SER A 65 8.96 -2.54 -8.09
C SER A 65 7.63 -1.85 -7.72
N PRO A 66 6.60 -1.95 -8.57
CA PRO A 66 5.25 -1.49 -8.24
C PRO A 66 4.67 -2.16 -6.99
N ALA A 67 4.99 -3.44 -6.76
CA ALA A 67 4.57 -4.16 -5.56
C ALA A 67 5.13 -3.54 -4.28
N TYR A 68 6.40 -3.09 -4.29
CA TYR A 68 6.96 -2.37 -3.15
C TYR A 68 6.26 -1.02 -2.91
N ALA A 69 5.93 -0.29 -3.97
CA ALA A 69 5.18 0.96 -3.85
C ALA A 69 3.81 0.74 -3.18
N CYS A 70 3.09 -0.32 -3.58
CA CYS A 70 1.80 -0.69 -2.98
C CYS A 70 1.96 -1.11 -1.51
N TRP A 71 2.92 -1.97 -1.20
CA TRP A 71 3.22 -2.42 0.17
C TRP A 71 3.56 -1.24 1.11
N ARG A 72 4.34 -0.27 0.62
CA ARG A 72 4.63 0.95 1.40
C ARG A 72 3.41 1.84 1.58
N ALA A 73 2.54 1.96 0.58
CA ALA A 73 1.29 2.69 0.71
C ALA A 73 0.40 2.08 1.82
N GLY A 74 0.30 0.75 1.88
CA GLY A 74 -0.44 0.06 2.94
C GLY A 74 0.07 0.36 4.35
N GLN A 75 1.39 0.29 4.56
CA GLN A 75 1.99 0.63 5.86
C GLN A 75 1.73 2.07 6.29
N ASP A 76 1.92 3.01 5.36
CA ASP A 76 1.76 4.43 5.68
C ASP A 76 0.26 4.74 5.91
N CYS A 77 -0.67 4.08 5.22
CA CYS A 77 -2.12 4.16 5.52
C CYS A 77 -2.49 3.63 6.91
N LYS A 78 -1.92 2.50 7.35
CA LYS A 78 -2.16 2.00 8.72
C LYS A 78 -1.65 2.95 9.79
N LYS A 79 -0.47 3.55 9.59
CA LYS A 79 0.09 4.53 10.52
C LYS A 79 -0.82 5.75 10.67
N LEU A 80 -1.47 6.20 9.58
CA LEU A 80 -2.43 7.29 9.64
C LEU A 80 -3.66 6.95 10.51
N ILE A 81 -4.16 5.71 10.46
CA ILE A 81 -5.26 5.26 11.33
C ILE A 81 -4.81 5.23 12.80
N VAL A 82 -3.65 4.65 13.08
CA VAL A 82 -3.15 4.53 14.46
C VAL A 82 -2.93 5.90 15.09
N VAL A 83 -2.40 6.87 14.34
CA VAL A 83 -2.24 8.25 14.83
C VAL A 83 -3.59 8.95 15.04
N ALA A 84 -4.58 8.71 14.17
CA ALA A 84 -5.93 9.26 14.36
C ALA A 84 -6.61 8.69 15.61
N GLN A 85 -6.40 7.40 15.93
CA GLN A 85 -6.97 6.77 17.12
C GLN A 85 -6.20 7.07 18.42
N ALA A 86 -4.90 7.36 18.35
CA ALA A 86 -4.09 7.70 19.52
C ALA A 86 -4.24 9.17 19.97
N GLY A 87 -4.91 10.01 19.17
CA GLY A 87 -5.21 11.41 19.50
C GLY A 87 -6.66 11.66 19.91
N SER A 88 -7.43 10.61 20.20
CA SER A 88 -8.83 10.66 20.67
C SER A 88 -8.92 10.39 22.16
#